data_AF-A0A7C9E6D2-F1
#
_entry.id   AF-A0A7C9E6D2-F1
#
_cell.length_a   1.000
_cell.length_b   1.000
_cell.length_c   1.000
_cell.angle_alpha   90.00
_cell.angle_beta   90.00
_cell.angle_gamma   90.00
#
_symmetry.space_group_name_H-M   'P 1'
#
loop_
_entity.id
_entity.type
_entity.pdbx_description
1 polymer ?
#
loop_
_entity_poly.entity_id
_entity_poly.type
_entity_poly.pdbx_seq_one_letter_code
_entity_poly.pdbx_strand_id
1 'polypeptide(L)'
;ANSVKDGMRCLTLKCPVSSCYAAVTHDMINTLASEEDKFKYAHYFQRSFIEYNKKAKWCPAPYCNSAVLLIRRSSSSKVTCKCLYSFCWKCTKEAHQPVSCAKVSSWEMESLLQSDNWMIANNKKCPNCERPMDISRHQKLTECFRCNFQFCSLCLGSWLGNGQWEGDHFIHVCSELKLEEAERARDETRQKEAEEAMVRYHNYLARWKSHDMDRSEE
;
A
#
# COMPACT_ATOMS: atom_id res chain seq x y z
N ALA A 1 -16.75 1.04 29.77
CA ALA A 1 -16.27 0.70 28.41
C ALA A 1 -15.24 -0.41 28.54
N ASN A 2 -15.27 -1.43 27.67
CA ASN A 2 -14.33 -2.56 27.74
C ASN A 2 -13.04 -2.20 27.01
N SER A 3 -12.02 -1.78 27.76
CA SER A 3 -10.76 -1.28 27.21
C SER A 3 -9.90 -2.33 26.50
N VAL A 4 -10.25 -3.62 26.60
CA VAL A 4 -9.62 -4.69 25.79
C VAL A 4 -9.98 -4.53 24.31
N LYS A 5 -11.13 -3.91 24.00
CA LYS A 5 -11.54 -3.58 22.63
C LYS A 5 -10.71 -2.43 22.02
N ASP A 6 -10.04 -1.63 22.85
CA ASP A 6 -9.22 -0.49 22.43
C ASP A 6 -7.78 -0.89 22.05
N GLY A 7 -7.51 -2.21 21.95
CA GLY A 7 -6.23 -2.77 21.50
C GLY A 7 -5.17 -2.83 22.60
N MET A 8 -3.89 -2.69 22.23
CA MET A 8 -2.73 -2.85 23.15
C MET A 8 -2.72 -1.87 24.33
N ARG A 9 -3.54 -0.81 24.31
CA ARG A 9 -3.72 0.12 25.44
C ARG A 9 -4.28 -0.56 26.69
N CYS A 10 -4.90 -1.73 26.54
CA CYS A 10 -5.34 -2.52 27.69
C CYS A 10 -4.18 -2.99 28.60
N LEU A 11 -2.94 -3.03 28.11
CA LEU A 11 -1.76 -3.44 28.88
C LEU A 11 -1.31 -2.38 29.90
N THR A 12 -1.79 -1.15 29.79
CA THR A 12 -1.42 -0.03 30.68
C THR A 12 -2.60 0.43 31.55
N LEU A 13 -3.62 -0.42 31.70
CA LEU A 13 -4.79 -0.12 32.52
C LEU A 13 -4.42 0.10 33.98
N LYS A 14 -5.12 1.05 34.59
CA LYS A 14 -4.98 1.42 36.00
C LYS A 14 -6.33 1.34 36.69
N CYS A 15 -6.29 1.35 38.02
CA CYS A 15 -7.47 1.47 38.85
C CYS A 15 -8.35 2.66 38.40
N PRO A 16 -9.67 2.48 38.27
CA PRO A 16 -10.57 3.55 37.82
C PRO A 16 -10.79 4.66 38.86
N VAL A 17 -10.33 4.48 40.11
CA VAL A 17 -10.43 5.49 41.17
C VAL A 17 -9.43 6.62 40.91
N SER A 18 -9.90 7.87 40.93
CA SER A 18 -9.18 9.07 40.45
C SER A 18 -7.88 9.44 41.18
N SER A 19 -7.52 8.75 42.25
CA SER A 19 -6.28 8.93 43.02
C SER A 19 -5.43 7.66 43.11
N CYS A 20 -5.89 6.55 42.52
CA CYS A 20 -5.21 5.26 42.58
C CYS A 20 -4.47 4.99 41.26
N TYR A 21 -3.16 4.78 41.36
CA TYR A 21 -2.30 4.47 40.21
C TYR A 21 -1.96 2.99 40.09
N ALA A 22 -2.61 2.13 40.88
CA ALA A 22 -2.39 0.68 40.84
C ALA A 22 -2.68 0.15 39.43
N ALA A 23 -1.74 -0.63 38.89
CA ALA A 23 -1.88 -1.28 37.60
C ALA A 23 -2.87 -2.44 37.69
N VAL A 24 -3.67 -2.62 36.64
CA VAL A 24 -4.49 -3.83 36.49
C VAL A 24 -3.56 -4.97 36.10
N THR A 25 -3.53 -6.03 36.91
CA THR A 25 -2.65 -7.19 36.67
C THR A 25 -3.28 -8.20 35.72
N HIS A 26 -2.45 -9.08 35.16
CA HIS A 26 -2.94 -10.20 34.34
C HIS A 26 -3.93 -11.09 35.10
N ASP A 27 -3.70 -11.32 36.40
CA ASP A 27 -4.59 -12.12 37.25
C ASP A 27 -5.97 -11.46 37.36
N MET A 28 -6.03 -10.14 37.54
CA MET A 28 -7.30 -9.40 37.57
C MET A 28 -8.07 -9.53 36.25
N ILE A 29 -7.38 -9.50 35.10
CA ILE A 29 -8.01 -9.73 33.80
C ILE A 29 -8.53 -11.18 33.70
N ASN A 30 -7.76 -12.16 34.13
CA ASN A 30 -8.17 -13.56 34.11
C ASN A 30 -9.35 -13.87 35.03
N THR A 31 -9.53 -13.11 36.12
CA THR A 31 -10.67 -13.26 37.03
C THR A 31 -11.91 -12.51 36.56
N LEU A 32 -11.75 -11.30 36.02
CA LEU A 32 -12.87 -10.36 35.82
C LEU A 32 -13.34 -10.24 34.36
N ALA A 33 -12.51 -10.59 33.38
CA ALA A 33 -12.85 -10.43 31.96
C ALA A 33 -13.61 -11.63 31.39
N SER A 34 -14.27 -11.43 30.25
CA SER A 34 -14.85 -12.52 29.46
C SER A 34 -13.77 -13.42 28.85
N GLU A 35 -14.08 -14.67 28.51
CA GLU A 35 -13.12 -15.58 27.84
C GLU A 35 -12.56 -14.99 26.53
N GLU A 36 -13.40 -14.29 25.77
CA GLU A 36 -12.97 -13.60 24.54
C GLU A 36 -11.94 -12.50 24.83
N ASP A 37 -12.17 -11.70 25.87
CA ASP A 37 -11.28 -10.61 26.27
C ASP A 37 -9.97 -11.14 26.88
N LYS A 38 -10.02 -12.25 27.61
CA LYS A 38 -8.80 -12.93 28.12
C LYS A 38 -7.90 -13.33 26.97
N PHE A 39 -8.46 -13.95 25.93
CA PHE A 39 -7.71 -14.35 24.74
C PHE A 39 -7.06 -13.13 24.04
N LYS A 40 -7.84 -12.05 23.85
CA LYS A 40 -7.34 -10.79 23.27
C LYS A 40 -6.22 -10.17 24.10
N TYR A 41 -6.41 -10.07 25.43
CA TYR A 41 -5.40 -9.54 26.34
C TYR A 41 -4.12 -10.37 26.30
N ALA A 42 -4.22 -11.70 26.38
CA ALA A 42 -3.07 -12.61 26.31
C ALA A 42 -2.30 -12.45 24.99
N HIS A 43 -3.02 -12.32 23.87
CA HIS A 43 -2.42 -12.04 22.57
C HIS A 43 -1.70 -10.69 22.54
N TYR A 44 -2.29 -9.62 23.06
CA TYR A 44 -1.63 -8.30 23.15
C TYR A 44 -0.40 -8.33 24.06
N PHE A 45 -0.49 -9.02 25.20
CA PHE A 45 0.61 -9.16 26.14
C PHE A 45 1.80 -9.89 25.49
N GLN A 46 1.55 -11.00 24.81
CA GLN A 46 2.56 -11.73 24.05
C GLN A 46 3.16 -10.86 22.92
N ARG A 47 2.31 -10.11 22.21
CA ARG A 47 2.72 -9.18 21.16
C ARG A 47 3.70 -8.13 21.66
N SER A 48 3.38 -7.50 22.78
CA SER A 48 4.23 -6.52 23.45
C SER A 48 5.58 -7.12 23.84
N PHE A 49 5.60 -8.31 24.45
CA PHE A 49 6.84 -8.97 24.85
C PHE A 49 7.81 -9.18 23.68
N ILE A 50 7.30 -9.58 22.51
CA ILE A 50 8.11 -9.80 21.32
C ILE A 50 8.58 -8.47 20.72
N GLU A 51 7.72 -7.45 20.66
CA GLU A 51 8.07 -6.13 20.11
C GLU A 51 9.20 -5.43 20.89
N TYR A 52 9.27 -5.64 22.21
CA TYR A 52 10.35 -5.11 23.06
C TYR A 52 11.59 -6.01 23.14
N ASN A 53 11.53 -7.25 22.67
CA ASN A 53 12.65 -8.19 22.72
C ASN A 53 13.51 -8.09 21.45
N LYS A 54 14.71 -7.51 21.56
CA LYS A 54 15.66 -7.38 20.43
C LYS A 54 16.09 -8.72 19.80
N LYS A 55 15.89 -9.84 20.50
CA LYS A 55 16.19 -11.20 20.00
C LYS A 55 14.97 -11.88 19.41
N ALA A 56 13.78 -11.28 19.44
CA ALA A 56 12.56 -11.87 18.89
C ALA A 56 11.94 -10.95 17.84
N LYS A 57 11.34 -11.52 16.80
CA LYS A 57 10.58 -10.77 15.80
C LYS A 57 9.35 -11.57 15.35
N TRP A 58 8.25 -10.85 15.11
CA TRP A 58 7.06 -11.43 14.48
C TRP A 58 7.36 -11.88 13.05
N CYS A 59 6.78 -13.01 12.65
CA CYS A 59 6.78 -13.42 11.25
C CYS A 59 5.92 -12.43 10.44
N PRO A 60 6.42 -11.88 9.34
CA PRO A 60 5.66 -10.93 8.52
C PRO A 60 4.67 -11.62 7.55
N ALA A 61 4.66 -12.95 7.50
CA ALA A 61 3.78 -13.69 6.60
C ALA A 61 2.30 -13.43 6.95
N PRO A 62 1.44 -13.18 5.95
CA PRO A 62 0.01 -13.05 6.17
C PRO A 62 -0.53 -14.27 6.93
N TYR A 63 -1.41 -14.02 7.90
CA TYR A 63 -2.07 -15.05 8.72
C TYR A 63 -1.14 -15.90 9.60
N CYS A 64 0.15 -15.55 9.73
CA CYS A 64 1.07 -16.24 10.63
C CYS A 64 1.21 -15.52 11.99
N ASN A 65 0.68 -16.12 13.05
CA ASN A 65 0.78 -15.59 14.42
C ASN A 65 2.00 -16.15 15.18
N SER A 66 3.10 -16.44 14.48
CA SER A 66 4.32 -16.98 15.09
C SER A 66 5.43 -15.95 15.13
N ALA A 67 6.23 -15.99 16.19
CA ALA A 67 7.44 -15.20 16.33
C ALA A 67 8.69 -16.10 16.23
N VAL A 68 9.77 -15.54 15.71
CA VAL A 68 11.08 -16.19 15.62
C VAL A 68 11.98 -15.62 16.70
N LEU A 69 12.59 -16.50 17.50
CA LEU A 69 13.58 -16.16 18.52
C LEU A 69 14.99 -16.47 18.01
N LEU A 70 15.86 -15.47 17.97
CA LEU A 70 17.25 -15.60 17.57
C LEU A 70 18.11 -16.05 18.76
N ILE A 71 18.46 -17.34 18.78
CA ILE A 71 19.29 -17.94 19.83
C ILE A 71 20.78 -17.67 19.58
N ARG A 72 21.21 -17.69 18.31
CA ARG A 72 22.59 -17.42 17.88
C ARG A 72 22.59 -16.45 16.71
N ARG A 73 23.55 -15.51 16.70
CA ARG A 73 23.73 -14.60 15.56
C ARG A 73 24.41 -15.37 14.43
N SER A 74 23.72 -15.51 13.31
CA SER A 74 24.32 -15.95 12.04
C SER A 74 24.92 -14.75 11.29
N SER A 75 25.91 -15.02 10.43
CA SER A 75 26.40 -14.06 9.44
C SER A 75 25.31 -13.70 8.42
N SER A 76 24.48 -14.67 8.06
CA SER A 76 23.28 -14.47 7.26
C SER A 76 22.21 -13.69 8.03
N SER A 77 21.59 -12.72 7.36
CA SER A 77 20.40 -12.04 7.88
C SER A 77 19.10 -12.75 7.53
N LYS A 78 19.13 -13.87 6.79
CA LYS A 78 17.94 -14.67 6.46
C LYS A 78 17.54 -15.50 7.68
N VAL A 79 16.26 -15.43 8.02
CA VAL A 79 15.63 -16.30 9.01
C VAL A 79 14.38 -16.95 8.41
N THR A 80 14.06 -18.16 8.85
CA THR A 80 12.92 -18.92 8.34
C THR A 80 11.98 -19.25 9.50
N CYS A 81 10.71 -18.90 9.34
CA CYS A 81 9.66 -19.21 10.31
C CYS A 81 9.20 -20.67 10.14
N LYS A 82 8.49 -21.21 11.14
CA LYS A 82 7.83 -22.52 11.06
C LYS A 82 6.81 -22.64 9.92
N CYS A 83 6.24 -21.50 9.47
CA CYS A 83 5.36 -21.45 8.30
C CYS A 83 6.12 -21.45 6.96
N LEU A 84 7.43 -21.72 6.99
CA LEU A 84 8.35 -21.73 5.84
C LEU A 84 8.63 -20.36 5.22
N TYR A 85 7.93 -19.30 5.62
CA TYR A 85 8.23 -17.94 5.19
C TYR A 85 9.62 -17.51 5.66
N SER A 86 10.43 -17.04 4.73
CA SER A 86 11.79 -16.56 5.00
C SER A 86 11.87 -15.05 4.85
N PHE A 87 12.43 -14.39 5.86
CA PHE A 87 12.53 -12.94 5.92
C PHE A 87 13.90 -12.46 6.39
N CYS A 88 14.19 -11.18 6.13
CA CYS A 88 15.41 -10.54 6.57
C CYS A 88 15.28 -10.07 8.02
N TRP A 89 16.15 -10.57 8.90
CA TRP A 89 16.20 -10.18 10.31
C TRP A 89 16.44 -8.69 10.51
N LYS A 90 17.12 -7.99 9.59
CA LYS A 90 17.42 -6.57 9.73
C LYS A 90 16.19 -5.70 9.45
N CYS A 91 15.58 -5.84 8.27
CA CYS A 91 14.50 -4.96 7.81
C CYS A 91 13.10 -5.60 7.84
N THR A 92 12.96 -6.85 8.27
CA THR A 92 11.68 -7.60 8.35
C THR A 92 10.93 -7.81 7.04
N LYS A 93 11.55 -7.47 5.91
CA LYS A 93 11.04 -7.72 4.56
C LYS A 93 11.37 -9.15 4.12
N GLU A 94 10.85 -9.56 2.98
CA GLU A 94 11.19 -10.83 2.34
C GLU A 94 12.72 -11.05 2.28
N ALA A 95 13.15 -12.30 2.45
CA ALA A 95 14.57 -12.63 2.43
C ALA A 95 15.19 -12.26 1.07
N HIS A 96 16.10 -11.29 1.10
CA HIS A 96 16.57 -10.60 -0.11
C HIS A 96 18.09 -10.69 -0.29
N GLN A 97 18.77 -11.66 0.33
CA GLN A 97 20.20 -11.86 0.09
C GLN A 97 20.42 -12.36 -1.35
N PRO A 98 21.44 -11.87 -2.08
CA PRO A 98 22.58 -11.05 -1.61
C PRO A 98 22.34 -9.52 -1.57
N VAL A 99 21.18 -9.03 -2.05
CA VAL A 99 20.86 -7.60 -2.12
C VAL A 99 20.83 -6.96 -0.72
N SER A 100 21.38 -5.75 -0.59
CA SER A 100 21.41 -5.04 0.69
C SER A 100 20.03 -4.49 1.07
N CYS A 101 19.74 -4.35 2.38
CA CYS A 101 18.48 -3.76 2.85
C CYS A 101 18.27 -2.33 2.30
N ALA A 102 19.35 -1.57 2.15
CA ALA A 102 19.31 -0.21 1.60
C ALA A 102 18.77 -0.20 0.16
N LYS A 103 19.23 -1.15 -0.67
CA LYS A 103 18.80 -1.25 -2.07
C LYS A 103 17.34 -1.70 -2.21
N VAL A 104 16.90 -2.63 -1.37
CA VAL A 104 15.48 -3.02 -1.31
C VAL A 104 14.60 -1.84 -0.90
N SER A 105 15.02 -1.07 0.11
CA SER A 105 14.27 0.12 0.52
C SER A 105 14.24 1.22 -0.55
N SER A 106 15.34 1.45 -1.30
CA SER A 106 15.30 2.40 -2.42
C SER A 106 14.36 1.94 -3.52
N TRP A 107 14.34 0.64 -3.84
CA TRP A 107 13.45 0.10 -4.88
C TRP A 107 11.98 0.16 -4.50
N GLU A 108 11.62 -0.08 -3.24
CA GLU A 108 10.24 0.11 -2.78
C GLU A 108 9.82 1.58 -2.86
N MET A 109 10.71 2.50 -2.46
CA MET A 109 10.44 3.93 -2.56
C MET A 109 10.26 4.36 -4.02
N GLU A 110 11.15 3.91 -4.91
CA GLU A 110 11.01 4.13 -6.35
C GLU A 110 9.72 3.52 -6.88
N SER A 111 9.32 2.33 -6.42
CA SER A 111 8.10 1.65 -6.84
C SER A 111 6.83 2.36 -6.37
N LEU A 112 6.82 2.89 -5.14
CA LEU A 112 5.74 3.73 -4.63
C LEU A 112 5.65 5.04 -5.43
N LEU A 113 6.78 5.70 -5.67
CA LEU A 113 6.83 6.91 -6.51
C LEU A 113 6.42 6.62 -7.95
N GLN A 114 6.80 5.47 -8.51
CA GLN A 114 6.35 5.04 -9.83
C GLN A 114 4.85 4.74 -9.83
N SER A 115 4.29 4.18 -8.76
CA SER A 115 2.85 3.98 -8.63
C SER A 115 2.08 5.29 -8.51
N ASP A 116 2.59 6.27 -7.75
CA ASP A 116 2.01 7.60 -7.64
C ASP A 116 2.14 8.36 -8.96
N ASN A 117 3.30 8.29 -9.61
CA ASN A 117 3.52 8.87 -10.93
C ASN A 117 2.65 8.20 -12.00
N TRP A 118 2.46 6.88 -11.94
CA TRP A 118 1.52 6.16 -12.79
C TRP A 118 0.08 6.65 -12.57
N MET A 119 -0.33 6.83 -11.31
CA MET A 119 -1.63 7.42 -11.00
C MET A 119 -1.76 8.86 -11.51
N ILE A 120 -0.68 9.65 -11.52
CA ILE A 120 -0.68 11.04 -12.03
C ILE A 120 -0.67 11.07 -13.57
N ALA A 121 0.10 10.18 -14.20
CA ALA A 121 0.32 10.14 -15.64
C ALA A 121 -0.87 9.49 -16.38
N ASN A 122 -1.46 8.46 -15.78
CA ASN A 122 -2.45 7.62 -16.45
C ASN A 122 -3.89 7.91 -16.02
N ASN A 123 -4.12 8.54 -14.85
CA ASN A 123 -5.46 9.00 -14.51
C ASN A 123 -5.79 10.31 -15.21
N LYS A 124 -7.01 10.37 -15.75
CA LYS A 124 -7.57 11.62 -16.26
C LYS A 124 -7.65 12.64 -15.13
N LYS A 125 -7.35 13.90 -15.45
CA LYS A 125 -7.40 15.00 -14.48
C LYS A 125 -8.74 15.73 -14.58
N CYS A 126 -9.17 16.34 -13.48
CA CYS A 126 -10.28 17.28 -13.51
C CYS A 126 -9.92 18.47 -14.42
N PRO A 127 -10.74 18.86 -15.41
CA PRO A 127 -10.44 20.00 -16.27
C PRO A 127 -10.47 21.36 -15.54
N ASN A 128 -11.09 21.45 -14.35
CA ASN A 128 -11.20 22.69 -13.59
C ASN A 128 -10.13 22.84 -12.49
N CYS A 129 -9.74 21.74 -11.81
CA CYS A 129 -8.80 21.80 -10.68
C CYS A 129 -7.56 20.90 -10.85
N GLU A 130 -7.40 20.29 -12.02
CA GLU A 130 -6.28 19.42 -12.43
C GLU A 130 -5.99 18.20 -11.54
N ARG A 131 -6.85 17.93 -10.57
CA ARG A 131 -6.66 16.79 -9.68
C ARG A 131 -6.81 15.47 -10.44
N PRO A 132 -5.89 14.50 -10.28
CA PRO A 132 -6.05 13.16 -10.83
C PRO A 132 -7.31 12.49 -10.29
N MET A 133 -8.10 11.88 -11.17
CA MET A 133 -9.35 11.21 -10.83
C MET A 133 -9.49 9.92 -11.62
N ASP A 134 -10.03 8.89 -10.97
CA ASP A 134 -10.49 7.69 -11.64
C ASP A 134 -11.83 7.99 -12.31
N ILE A 135 -11.78 8.38 -13.59
CA ILE A 135 -12.95 8.76 -14.38
C ILE A 135 -13.42 7.54 -15.17
N SER A 136 -14.48 6.89 -14.68
CA SER A 136 -15.10 5.76 -15.37
C SER A 136 -15.64 6.18 -16.75
N ARG A 137 -15.42 5.34 -17.77
CA ARG A 137 -15.82 5.63 -19.17
C ARG A 137 -17.28 5.33 -19.47
N HIS A 138 -17.96 4.60 -18.58
CA HIS A 138 -19.32 4.13 -18.81
C HIS A 138 -20.37 5.23 -18.60
N GLN A 139 -20.02 6.28 -17.86
CA GLN A 139 -20.89 7.43 -17.62
C GLN A 139 -20.33 8.66 -18.32
N LYS A 140 -21.13 9.28 -19.18
CA LYS A 140 -20.73 10.50 -19.91
C LYS A 140 -20.60 11.68 -18.95
N LEU A 141 -21.55 11.85 -18.03
CA LEU A 141 -21.49 12.88 -16.99
C LEU A 141 -20.58 12.41 -15.86
N THR A 142 -19.59 13.23 -15.51
CA THR A 142 -18.75 13.04 -14.34
C THR A 142 -18.69 14.32 -13.53
N GLU A 143 -18.79 14.21 -12.21
CA GLU A 143 -18.67 15.33 -11.29
C GLU A 143 -17.39 15.19 -10.45
N CYS A 144 -16.60 16.26 -10.36
CA CYS A 144 -15.43 16.28 -9.51
C CYS A 144 -15.84 16.42 -8.03
N PHE A 145 -15.54 15.43 -7.20
CA PHE A 145 -15.82 15.45 -5.76
C PHE A 145 -15.15 16.58 -4.95
N ARG A 146 -14.21 17.33 -5.54
CA ARG A 146 -13.51 18.45 -4.87
C ARG A 146 -14.05 19.82 -5.23
N CYS A 147 -14.23 20.08 -6.53
CA CYS A 147 -14.68 21.39 -7.02
C CYS A 147 -16.11 21.37 -7.54
N ASN A 148 -16.81 20.22 -7.47
CA ASN A 148 -18.16 19.97 -7.95
C ASN A 148 -18.37 20.34 -9.44
N PHE A 149 -17.28 20.41 -10.21
CA PHE A 149 -17.35 20.70 -11.63
C PHE A 149 -17.87 19.48 -12.38
N GLN A 150 -18.94 19.67 -13.16
CA GLN A 150 -19.56 18.66 -13.99
C GLN A 150 -19.04 18.76 -15.42
N PHE A 151 -18.49 17.66 -15.93
CA PHE A 151 -17.86 17.61 -17.25
C PHE A 151 -18.09 16.26 -17.92
N CYS A 152 -17.85 16.22 -19.22
CA CYS A 152 -17.92 14.99 -19.99
C CYS A 152 -16.67 14.13 -19.78
N SER A 153 -16.82 12.87 -19.37
CA SER A 153 -15.70 11.92 -19.20
C SER A 153 -14.94 11.63 -20.50
N LEU A 154 -15.55 11.90 -21.66
CA LEU A 154 -14.97 11.67 -22.97
C LEU A 154 -14.16 12.87 -23.46
N CYS A 155 -14.82 14.03 -23.64
CA CYS A 155 -14.20 15.23 -24.21
C CYS A 155 -13.58 16.18 -23.18
N LEU A 156 -13.77 15.92 -21.87
CA LEU A 156 -13.33 16.75 -20.74
C LEU A 156 -13.88 18.19 -20.76
N GLY A 157 -14.85 18.49 -21.62
CA GLY A 157 -15.54 19.77 -21.67
C GLY A 157 -16.62 19.91 -20.60
N SER A 158 -16.95 21.16 -20.26
CA SER A 158 -18.08 21.49 -19.37
C SER A 158 -19.35 20.79 -19.83
N TRP A 159 -20.05 20.14 -18.90
CA TRP A 159 -21.26 19.39 -19.24
C TRP A 159 -22.34 20.31 -19.78
N LEU A 160 -22.70 21.34 -19.00
CA LEU A 160 -23.73 22.33 -19.35
C LEU A 160 -23.26 23.36 -20.39
N GLY A 161 -21.94 23.60 -20.51
CA GLY A 161 -21.40 24.56 -21.46
C GLY A 161 -21.38 24.06 -22.90
N ASN A 162 -21.42 22.74 -23.12
CA ASN A 162 -21.31 22.11 -24.43
C ASN A 162 -22.54 21.24 -24.71
N GLY A 163 -23.72 21.85 -24.79
CA GLY A 163 -24.94 21.13 -25.12
C GLY A 163 -26.13 22.04 -25.33
N GLN A 164 -27.28 21.42 -25.63
CA GLN A 164 -28.54 22.12 -25.84
C GLN A 164 -29.68 21.38 -25.13
N TRP A 165 -30.72 22.12 -24.78
CA TRP A 165 -31.95 21.56 -24.24
C TRP A 165 -32.88 21.19 -25.40
N GLU A 166 -33.31 19.93 -25.44
CA GLU A 166 -34.38 19.47 -26.31
C GLU A 166 -35.56 19.05 -25.42
N GLY A 167 -36.51 19.98 -25.23
CA GLY A 167 -37.58 19.81 -24.24
C GLY A 167 -37.01 19.70 -22.82
N ASP A 168 -37.38 18.64 -22.10
CA ASP A 168 -36.97 18.38 -20.72
C ASP A 168 -35.62 17.65 -20.59
N HIS A 169 -34.96 17.32 -21.72
CA HIS A 169 -33.70 16.57 -21.73
C HIS A 169 -32.53 17.44 -22.20
N PHE A 170 -31.43 17.42 -21.44
CA PHE A 170 -30.18 18.07 -21.84
C PHE A 170 -29.33 17.12 -22.69
N ILE A 171 -28.94 17.57 -23.88
CA ILE A 171 -28.10 16.80 -24.82
C ILE A 171 -26.71 17.43 -24.87
N HIS A 172 -25.72 16.70 -24.36
CA HIS A 172 -24.31 17.09 -24.46
C HIS A 172 -23.75 16.80 -25.85
N VAL A 173 -23.14 17.82 -26.48
CA VAL A 173 -22.57 17.73 -27.82
C VAL A 173 -21.05 17.60 -27.72
N CYS A 174 -20.54 16.39 -27.96
CA CYS A 174 -19.12 16.15 -28.20
C CYS A 174 -18.83 16.30 -29.69
N SER A 175 -17.92 17.17 -30.09
CA SER A 175 -17.43 17.19 -31.48
C SER A 175 -16.62 15.93 -31.76
N GLU A 176 -16.95 15.19 -32.85
CA GLU A 176 -16.25 13.96 -33.26
C GLU A 176 -14.73 14.13 -33.37
N LEU A 177 -14.28 15.28 -33.90
CA LEU A 177 -12.86 15.64 -33.97
C LEU A 177 -12.14 15.62 -32.60
N LYS A 178 -12.81 16.07 -31.54
CA LYS A 178 -12.23 16.06 -30.17
C LYS A 178 -12.19 14.66 -29.58
N LEU A 179 -13.05 13.74 -30.03
CA LEU A 179 -12.99 12.34 -29.63
C LEU A 179 -11.78 11.67 -30.31
N GLU A 180 -11.60 11.87 -31.61
CA GLU A 180 -10.46 11.33 -32.37
C GLU A 180 -9.11 11.89 -31.89
N GLU A 181 -9.01 13.19 -31.64
CA GLU A 181 -7.79 13.82 -31.11
C GLU A 181 -7.43 13.26 -29.72
N ALA A 182 -8.43 13.09 -28.85
CA ALA A 182 -8.23 12.52 -27.52
C ALA A 182 -7.87 11.03 -27.55
N GLU A 183 -8.28 10.30 -28.59
CA GLU A 183 -7.86 8.90 -28.81
C GLU A 183 -6.43 8.83 -29.33
N ARG A 184 -6.08 9.62 -30.36
CA ARG A 184 -4.71 9.67 -30.92
C ARG A 184 -3.66 10.03 -29.87
N ALA A 185 -3.90 11.07 -29.07
CA ALA A 185 -2.96 11.48 -28.00
C ALA A 185 -2.74 10.37 -26.94
N ARG A 186 -3.74 9.51 -26.72
CA ARG A 186 -3.60 8.37 -25.79
C ARG A 186 -2.81 7.23 -26.39
N ASP A 187 -3.03 6.92 -27.67
CA ASP A 187 -2.28 5.89 -28.35
C ASP A 187 -0.79 6.24 -28.43
N GLU A 188 -0.46 7.51 -28.70
CA GLU A 188 0.91 8.03 -28.64
C GLU A 188 1.52 7.90 -27.24
N THR A 189 0.76 8.25 -26.19
CA THR A 189 1.22 8.11 -24.79
C THR A 189 1.51 6.64 -24.46
N ARG A 190 0.58 5.75 -24.81
CA ARG A 190 0.71 4.30 -24.57
C ARG A 190 1.90 3.69 -25.31
N GLN A 191 2.14 4.13 -26.55
CA GLN A 191 3.27 3.68 -27.34
C GLN A 191 4.59 4.11 -26.68
N LYS A 192 4.69 5.37 -26.25
CA LYS A 192 5.89 5.89 -25.56
C LYS A 192 6.17 5.15 -24.24
N GLU A 193 5.15 4.89 -23.43
CA GLU A 193 5.30 4.13 -22.19
C GLU A 193 5.77 2.68 -22.43
N ALA A 194 5.27 2.03 -23.49
CA ALA A 194 5.69 0.70 -23.89
C ALA A 194 7.16 0.68 -24.34
N GLU A 195 7.59 1.69 -25.10
CA GLU A 195 8.99 1.86 -25.51
C GLU A 195 9.91 2.06 -24.30
N GLU A 196 9.55 2.93 -23.36
CA GLU A 196 10.32 3.14 -22.14
C GLU A 196 10.41 1.88 -21.27
N ALA A 197 9.30 1.12 -21.15
CA ALA A 197 9.29 -0.15 -20.43
C ALA A 197 10.21 -1.20 -21.09
N MET A 198 10.18 -1.28 -22.42
CA MET A 198 11.09 -2.12 -23.20
C MET A 198 12.55 -1.74 -22.97
N VAL A 199 12.89 -0.45 -23.00
CA VAL A 199 14.26 0.02 -22.73
C VAL A 199 14.70 -0.36 -21.30
N ARG A 200 13.83 -0.18 -20.30
CA ARG A 200 14.13 -0.61 -18.92
C ARG A 200 14.38 -2.11 -18.84
N TYR A 201 13.56 -2.94 -19.48
CA TYR A 201 13.73 -4.39 -19.51
C TYR A 201 15.08 -4.80 -20.12
N HIS A 202 15.46 -4.23 -21.27
CA HIS A 202 16.75 -4.51 -21.91
C HIS A 202 17.93 -4.13 -21.00
N ASN A 203 17.85 -2.99 -20.33
CA ASN A 203 18.89 -2.56 -19.38
C ASN A 203 19.03 -3.52 -18.18
N TYR A 204 17.92 -4.01 -17.63
CA TYR A 204 17.95 -5.01 -16.56
C TYR A 204 18.52 -6.35 -17.03
N LEU A 205 18.09 -6.81 -18.21
CA LEU A 205 18.58 -8.06 -18.79
C LEU A 205 20.08 -8.02 -19.07
N ALA A 206 20.60 -6.90 -19.59
CA ALA A 206 22.03 -6.72 -19.85
C ALA A 206 22.86 -6.81 -18.55
N ARG A 207 22.40 -6.15 -17.47
CA ARG A 207 23.05 -6.22 -16.14
C ARG A 207 22.98 -7.61 -15.51
N TRP A 208 21.86 -8.32 -15.70
CA TRP A 208 21.74 -9.69 -15.21
C TRP A 208 22.72 -10.61 -15.94
N LYS A 209 22.80 -10.53 -17.27
CA LYS A 209 23.76 -11.31 -18.07
C LYS A 209 25.20 -11.04 -17.66
N SER A 210 25.60 -9.78 -17.43
CA SER A 210 26.97 -9.50 -16.97
C SER A 210 27.27 -10.13 -15.62
N HIS A 211 26.35 -10.05 -14.66
CA HIS A 211 26.51 -10.69 -13.36
C HIS A 211 26.49 -12.22 -13.40
N ASP A 212 25.80 -12.84 -14.37
CA ASP A 212 25.79 -14.30 -14.54
C ASP A 212 27.10 -14.80 -15.15
N MET A 213 27.69 -14.03 -16.09
CA MET A 213 29.02 -14.31 -16.63
C MET A 213 30.09 -14.22 -15.53
N ASP A 214 30.08 -13.17 -14.71
CA ASP A 214 31.01 -12.99 -13.58
C ASP A 214 30.94 -14.15 -12.56
N ARG A 215 29.76 -14.76 -12.40
CA ARG A 215 29.55 -15.92 -11.51
C ARG A 215 29.98 -17.26 -12.10
N SER A 216 30.20 -17.33 -13.41
CA SER A 216 30.61 -18.55 -14.12
C SER A 216 32.12 -18.67 -14.29
N GLU A 217 32.86 -17.63 -13.92
CA GLU A 217 34.33 -17.55 -13.98
C GLU A 217 35.02 -17.76 -12.62
N GLU A 218 34.26 -17.99 -11.54
CA GLU A 218 34.73 -18.46 -10.20
C GLU A 218 34.46 -19.95 -10.00
#